data_AF-A0A2V6SZR5-F1
#
_entry.id   AF-A0A2V6SZR5-F1
#
_cell.length_a   1.000
_cell.length_b   1.000
_cell.length_c   1.000
_cell.angle_alpha   90.00
_cell.angle_beta   90.00
_cell.angle_gamma   90.00
#
_symmetry.space_group_name_H-M   'P 1'
#
loop_
_entity.id
_entity.type
_entity.pdbx_description
1 polymer ?
#
loop_
_entity_poly.entity_id
_entity_poly.type
_entity_poly.pdbx_seq_one_letter_code
_entity_poly.pdbx_strand_id
1 'polypeptide(L)'
;MAFWGEALHDRELALLNARAYGRARRLIAAGIARGVAEGAFRRLDPAEAGAVILALLDGLSLQLRFGDGNGDARGDRSDRERRRRGRRPLARAARLAEEALVRYLSPNRKEARRVR
;
A
#
# COMPACT_ATOMS: atom_id res chain seq x y z
N MET A 1 -0.66 -14.78 13.40
CA MET A 1 -1.48 -13.58 13.67
C MET A 1 -1.08 -13.07 15.05
N ALA A 2 -0.11 -12.16 15.18
CA ALA A 2 0.35 -11.76 16.51
C ALA A 2 0.15 -10.25 16.73
N PHE A 3 0.96 -9.41 16.11
CA PHE A 3 1.00 -7.97 16.42
C PHE A 3 -0.33 -7.18 16.30
N TRP A 4 -1.08 -7.36 15.21
CA TRP A 4 -2.30 -6.58 14.95
C TRP A 4 -3.53 -7.05 15.73
N GLY A 5 -3.59 -8.34 16.03
CA GLY A 5 -4.64 -8.91 16.89
C GLY A 5 -4.38 -8.58 18.36
N GLU A 6 -3.12 -8.60 18.79
CA GLU A 6 -2.71 -8.18 20.13
C GLU A 6 -2.91 -6.68 20.35
N ALA A 7 -2.64 -5.83 19.35
CA ALA A 7 -2.84 -4.38 19.45
C ALA A 7 -4.32 -3.97 19.62
N LEU A 8 -5.28 -4.83 19.31
CA LEU A 8 -6.71 -4.58 19.58
C LEU A 8 -7.08 -4.78 21.05
N HIS A 9 -6.26 -5.53 21.79
CA HIS A 9 -6.51 -5.90 23.18
C HIS A 9 -5.50 -5.27 24.15
N ASP A 10 -4.36 -4.78 23.65
CA ASP A 10 -3.33 -4.06 24.41
C ASP A 10 -3.32 -2.56 24.03
N ARG A 11 -3.65 -1.72 25.02
CA ARG A 11 -3.72 -0.25 24.84
C ARG A 11 -2.36 0.38 24.57
N GLU A 12 -1.28 -0.12 25.16
CA GLU A 12 0.05 0.42 24.94
C GLU A 12 0.51 0.10 23.52
N LEU A 13 0.26 -1.12 23.08
CA LEU A 13 0.54 -1.57 21.72
C LEU A 13 -0.30 -0.80 20.68
N ALA A 14 -1.58 -0.53 20.97
CA ALA A 14 -2.45 0.31 20.14
C ALA A 14 -1.88 1.73 19.97
N LEU A 15 -1.40 2.34 21.06
CA LEU A 15 -0.80 3.68 21.03
C LEU A 15 0.51 3.71 20.25
N LEU A 16 1.37 2.71 20.43
CA LEU A 16 2.60 2.59 19.65
C LEU A 16 2.31 2.46 18.16
N ASN A 17 1.34 1.61 17.80
CA ASN A 17 0.90 1.43 16.44
C ASN A 17 0.33 2.72 15.84
N ALA A 18 -0.55 3.42 16.57
CA ALA A 18 -1.11 4.71 16.14
C ALA A 18 -0.01 5.76 15.89
N ARG A 19 1.03 5.80 16.73
CA ARG A 19 2.19 6.69 16.54
C ARG A 19 2.98 6.31 15.28
N ALA A 20 3.23 5.02 15.04
CA ALA A 20 3.94 4.54 13.87
C ALA A 20 3.17 4.91 12.58
N TYR A 21 1.87 4.63 12.54
CA TYR A 21 0.99 4.99 11.42
C TYR A 21 0.87 6.50 11.22
N GLY A 22 0.81 7.27 12.31
CA GLY A 22 0.84 8.72 12.27
C GLY A 22 2.12 9.27 11.63
N ARG A 23 3.28 8.72 11.99
CA ARG A 23 4.56 9.10 11.37
C ARG A 23 4.61 8.73 9.89
N ALA A 24 4.22 7.51 9.53
CA ALA A 24 4.20 7.05 8.14
C ALA A 24 3.31 7.95 7.26
N ARG A 25 2.08 8.25 7.70
CA ARG A 25 1.17 9.17 6.98
C ARG A 25 1.79 10.54 6.75
N ARG A 26 2.44 11.12 7.77
CA ARG A 26 3.10 12.43 7.63
C ARG A 26 4.26 12.41 6.64
N LEU A 27 5.08 11.35 6.64
CA LEU A 27 6.19 11.22 5.70
C LEU A 27 5.70 11.10 4.26
N ILE A 28 4.66 10.28 4.02
CA ILE A 28 4.06 10.15 2.69
C ILE A 28 3.42 11.48 2.27
N ALA A 29 2.65 12.12 3.15
CA ALA A 29 2.01 13.40 2.89
C ALA A 29 3.03 14.50 2.52
N ALA A 30 4.20 14.53 3.16
CA ALA A 30 5.26 15.48 2.81
C ALA A 30 5.78 15.28 1.37
N GLY A 31 5.97 14.03 0.95
CA GLY A 31 6.35 13.71 -0.43
C GLY A 31 5.27 14.11 -1.44
N ILE A 32 4.01 13.88 -1.11
CA ILE A 32 2.88 14.30 -1.93
C ILE A 32 2.79 15.82 -2.03
N ALA A 33 2.88 16.54 -0.92
CA ALA A 33 2.86 18.01 -0.90
C ALA A 33 3.94 18.59 -1.80
N ARG A 34 5.16 18.02 -1.77
CA ARG A 34 6.25 18.38 -2.65
C ARG A 34 5.89 18.15 -4.13
N GLY A 35 5.39 16.96 -4.49
CA GLY A 35 5.02 16.67 -5.88
C GLY A 35 3.86 17.53 -6.39
N VAL A 36 2.93 17.96 -5.52
CA VAL A 36 1.90 18.94 -5.87
C VAL A 36 2.50 20.32 -6.12
N ALA A 37 3.42 20.77 -5.26
CA ALA A 37 4.08 22.06 -5.40
C ALA A 37 4.95 22.15 -6.68
N GLU A 38 5.59 21.05 -7.05
CA GLU A 38 6.39 20.92 -8.28
C GLU A 38 5.52 20.69 -9.54
N GLY A 39 4.20 20.53 -9.39
CA GLY A 39 3.28 20.24 -10.49
C GLY A 39 3.39 18.82 -11.06
N ALA A 40 4.16 17.94 -10.43
CA ALA A 40 4.29 16.53 -10.79
C ALA A 40 3.01 15.73 -10.47
N PHE A 41 2.29 16.13 -9.42
CA PHE A 41 1.00 15.54 -9.04
C PHE A 41 -0.14 16.52 -9.23
N ARG A 42 -1.35 15.99 -9.47
CA ARG A 42 -2.60 16.78 -9.46
C ARG A 42 -2.77 17.49 -8.12
N ARG A 43 -3.60 18.53 -8.09
CA ARG A 43 -4.00 19.14 -6.81
C ARG A 43 -4.90 18.17 -6.04
N LEU A 44 -4.46 17.82 -4.84
CA LEU A 44 -5.15 16.96 -3.88
C LEU A 44 -4.68 17.32 -2.46
N ASP A 45 -5.42 16.90 -1.44
CA ASP A 45 -4.98 17.04 -0.06
C ASP A 45 -3.86 16.03 0.26
N PRO A 46 -2.64 16.48 0.61
CA PRO A 46 -1.55 15.57 0.91
C PRO A 46 -1.83 14.65 2.10
N ALA A 47 -2.61 15.09 3.08
CA ALA A 47 -2.93 14.28 4.25
C ALA A 47 -3.86 13.12 3.88
N GLU A 48 -4.93 13.39 3.15
CA GLU A 48 -5.83 12.37 2.60
C GLU A 48 -5.08 11.38 1.70
N ALA A 49 -4.29 11.87 0.73
CA ALA A 49 -3.53 11.01 -0.16
C ALA A 49 -2.50 10.14 0.59
N GLY A 50 -1.86 10.68 1.63
CA GLY A 50 -0.96 9.92 2.48
C GLY A 50 -1.67 8.76 3.21
N ALA A 51 -2.92 8.95 3.63
CA ALA A 51 -3.72 7.89 4.24
C ALA A 51 -4.12 6.81 3.21
N VAL A 52 -4.54 7.21 2.01
CA VAL A 52 -4.91 6.29 0.91
C VAL A 52 -3.73 5.41 0.51
N ILE A 53 -2.56 6.02 0.27
CA ILE A 53 -1.35 5.30 -0.12
C ILE A 53 -0.94 4.30 0.96
N LEU A 54 -0.96 4.71 2.23
CA LEU A 54 -0.60 3.81 3.33
C LEU A 54 -1.57 2.61 3.44
N ALA A 55 -2.87 2.85 3.28
CA ALA A 55 -3.86 1.76 3.30
C ALA A 55 -3.66 0.75 2.15
N LEU A 56 -3.28 1.23 0.95
CA LEU A 56 -2.94 0.37 -0.18
C LEU A 56 -1.70 -0.48 0.11
N LEU A 57 -0.64 0.12 0.67
CA LEU A 57 0.58 -0.59 1.06
C LEU A 57 0.30 -1.66 2.11
N ASP A 58 -0.55 -1.37 3.10
CA ASP A 58 -0.97 -2.34 4.11
C ASP A 58 -1.73 -3.52 3.49
N GLY A 59 -2.71 -3.23 2.63
CA GLY A 59 -3.50 -4.26 1.96
C GLY A 59 -2.64 -5.20 1.13
N LEU A 60 -1.67 -4.66 0.37
CA LEU A 60 -0.70 -5.46 -0.38
C LEU A 60 0.21 -6.27 0.54
N SER A 61 0.67 -5.69 1.65
CA SER A 61 1.53 -6.39 2.62
C SER A 61 0.82 -7.57 3.27
N LEU A 62 -0.47 -7.43 3.56
CA LEU A 62 -1.31 -8.53 4.06
C LEU A 62 -1.50 -9.62 2.99
N GLN A 63 -1.76 -9.25 1.73
CA GLN A 63 -1.85 -10.21 0.64
C GLN A 63 -0.53 -10.94 0.40
N LEU A 64 0.62 -10.28 0.54
CA LEU A 64 1.93 -10.92 0.48
C LEU A 64 2.14 -11.92 1.62
N ARG A 65 1.66 -11.59 2.83
CA ARG A 65 1.79 -12.47 4.00
C ARG A 65 0.86 -13.68 3.96
N PHE A 66 -0.33 -13.54 3.37
CA PHE A 66 -1.38 -14.57 3.42
C PHE A 66 -1.75 -15.20 2.07
N GLY A 67 -1.23 -14.67 0.96
CA GLY A 67 -1.51 -15.14 -0.41
C GLY A 67 -0.94 -16.51 -0.77
N ASP A 68 -0.19 -17.13 0.14
CA ASP A 68 0.47 -18.43 -0.05
C ASP A 68 -0.25 -19.59 0.67
N GLY A 69 -1.49 -19.43 1.14
CA GLY A 69 -2.21 -20.42 1.95
C GLY A 69 -3.29 -21.24 1.23
N ASN A 70 -2.92 -22.39 0.66
CA ASN A 70 -3.63 -23.64 1.00
C ASN A 70 -2.59 -24.75 1.08
N GLY A 71 -2.19 -25.07 2.30
CA GLY A 71 -1.12 -26.01 2.60
C GLY A 71 -1.28 -26.60 3.98
N ASP A 72 -2.38 -27.32 4.19
CA ASP A 72 -2.33 -28.45 5.12
C ASP A 72 -1.33 -29.46 4.56
N ALA A 73 -0.38 -29.86 5.40
CA ALA A 73 0.76 -30.67 5.03
C ALA A 73 0.33 -32.08 4.58
N ARG A 74 0.53 -32.39 3.30
CA ARG A 74 0.99 -33.70 2.76
C ARG A 74 1.29 -33.57 1.26
N GLY A 75 2.54 -33.86 0.86
CA GLY A 75 2.83 -34.38 -0.48
C GLY A 75 3.76 -33.55 -1.39
N ASP A 76 5.02 -34.02 -1.45
CA ASP A 76 5.85 -34.31 -2.63
C ASP A 76 5.77 -33.40 -3.89
N ARG A 77 6.92 -32.87 -4.32
CA ARG A 77 7.32 -32.30 -5.64
C ARG A 77 6.43 -31.25 -6.35
N SER A 78 5.20 -30.96 -5.92
CA SER A 78 4.30 -29.94 -6.52
C SER A 78 4.56 -28.49 -6.06
N ASP A 79 5.49 -28.33 -5.10
CA ASP A 79 5.70 -27.09 -4.35
C ASP A 79 6.40 -25.99 -5.17
N ARG A 80 7.21 -26.36 -6.17
CA ARG A 80 7.87 -25.38 -7.08
C ARG A 80 6.89 -24.77 -8.10
N GLU A 81 5.93 -25.54 -8.59
CA GLU A 81 4.90 -25.10 -9.54
C GLU A 81 3.87 -24.18 -8.84
N ARG A 82 3.47 -24.52 -7.61
CA ARG A 82 2.56 -23.71 -6.78
C ARG A 82 3.18 -22.37 -6.37
N ARG A 83 4.46 -22.34 -5.98
CA ARG A 83 5.19 -21.08 -5.72
C ARG A 83 5.29 -20.19 -6.96
N ARG A 84 5.40 -20.78 -8.16
CA ARG A 84 5.34 -20.03 -9.43
C ARG A 84 3.95 -19.49 -9.75
N ARG A 85 2.89 -20.25 -9.44
CA ARG A 85 1.49 -19.81 -9.64
C ARG A 85 1.02 -18.79 -8.60
N GLY A 86 1.45 -18.85 -7.34
CA GLY A 86 1.14 -17.86 -6.28
C GLY A 86 1.89 -16.52 -6.43
N ARG A 87 3.09 -16.53 -7.03
CA ARG A 87 3.84 -15.30 -7.36
C ARG A 87 3.21 -14.45 -8.46
N ARG A 88 2.44 -15.04 -9.39
CA ARG A 88 1.78 -14.31 -10.49
C ARG A 88 0.64 -13.39 -10.02
N PRO A 89 -0.27 -13.80 -9.11
CA PRO A 89 -1.27 -12.94 -8.49
C PRO A 89 -0.68 -11.71 -7.79
N LEU A 90 0.42 -11.88 -7.05
CA LEU A 90 1.05 -10.79 -6.31
C LEU A 90 1.72 -9.76 -7.23
N ALA A 91 2.43 -10.22 -8.27
CA ALA A 91 2.96 -9.31 -9.29
C ALA A 91 1.85 -8.54 -10.01
N ARG A 92 0.68 -9.18 -10.23
CA ARG A 92 -0.50 -8.52 -10.79
C ARG A 92 -1.11 -7.50 -9.83
N ALA A 93 -1.26 -7.83 -8.55
CA ALA A 93 -1.80 -6.93 -7.53
C ALA A 93 -0.92 -5.69 -7.35
N ALA A 94 0.40 -5.87 -7.32
CA ALA A 94 1.36 -4.77 -7.26
C ALA A 94 1.25 -3.84 -8.48
N ARG A 95 1.17 -4.41 -9.70
CA ARG A 95 0.96 -3.62 -10.93
C ARG A 95 -0.36 -2.86 -10.92
N LEU A 96 -1.45 -3.50 -10.50
CA LEU A 96 -2.76 -2.82 -10.41
C LEU A 96 -2.73 -1.67 -9.40
N ALA A 97 -2.04 -1.84 -8.28
CA ALA A 97 -1.87 -0.78 -7.29
C ALA A 97 -1.01 0.37 -7.85
N GLU A 98 0.07 0.07 -8.57
CA GLU A 98 0.89 1.07 -9.26
C GLU A 98 0.06 1.85 -10.29
N GLU A 99 -0.68 1.15 -11.16
CA GLU A 99 -1.57 1.78 -12.14
C GLU A 99 -2.64 2.67 -11.48
N ALA A 100 -3.22 2.21 -10.37
CA ALA A 100 -4.20 2.98 -9.61
C ALA A 100 -3.57 4.23 -8.99
N LEU A 101 -2.37 4.12 -8.41
CA LEU A 101 -1.63 5.25 -7.84
C LEU A 101 -1.23 6.26 -8.90
N VAL A 102 -0.75 5.81 -10.06
CA VAL A 102 -0.43 6.69 -11.19
C VAL A 102 -1.68 7.47 -11.59
N ARG A 103 -2.82 6.81 -11.77
CA ARG A 103 -4.08 7.51 -12.11
C ARG A 103 -4.54 8.46 -11.01
N TYR A 104 -4.38 8.06 -9.75
CA TYR A 104 -4.78 8.85 -8.60
C TYR A 104 -3.94 10.13 -8.45
N LEU A 105 -2.63 10.07 -8.72
CA LEU A 105 -1.71 11.19 -8.56
C LEU A 105 -1.53 12.04 -9.83
N SER A 106 -1.82 11.49 -11.01
CA SER A 106 -1.54 12.16 -12.28
C SER A 106 -2.35 13.46 -12.45
N PRO A 107 -1.72 14.57 -12.91
CA PRO A 107 -2.40 15.81 -13.27
C PRO A 107 -3.52 15.58 -14.29
N ASN A 108 -4.66 16.26 -14.13
CA ASN A 108 -5.70 16.20 -15.16
C ASN A 108 -5.27 17.01 -16.39
N ARG A 109 -5.72 16.66 -17.61
CA ARG A 109 -5.43 17.38 -18.86
C ARG A 109 -5.73 18.88 -18.79
N LYS A 110 -6.67 19.29 -17.93
CA LYS A 110 -7.02 20.70 -17.67
C LYS A 110 -5.98 21.42 -16.81
N GLU A 111 -5.31 20.73 -15.90
CA GLU A 111 -4.26 21.29 -15.04
C GLU A 111 -2.93 21.41 -15.79
N ALA A 112 -2.61 20.43 -16.64
CA ALA A 112 -1.41 20.44 -17.49
C ALA A 112 -1.36 21.63 -18.48
N ARG A 113 -2.50 22.26 -18.78
CA ARG A 113 -2.59 23.46 -19.64
C ARG A 113 -2.39 24.78 -18.89
N ARG A 114 -2.51 24.81 -17.56
CA ARG A 114 -2.35 26.03 -16.75
C ARG A 114 -0.90 26.34 -16.36
N VAL A 115 0.03 25.43 -16.66
CA VAL A 115 1.47 25.57 -16.36
C VAL A 115 2.27 25.96 -17.63
N ARG A 116 1.60 26.31 -18.73
CA ARG A 116 2.21 26.80 -19.96
C ARG A 116 1.99 28.30 -20.14
#